data_AF-A0A733VLA9-F1
#
_entry.id   AF-A0A733VLA9-F1
#
_cell.length_a   1.000
_cell.length_b   1.000
_cell.length_c   1.000
_cell.angle_alpha   90.00
_cell.angle_beta   90.00
_cell.angle_gamma   90.00
#
_symmetry.space_group_name_H-M   'P 1'
#
loop_
_entity.id
_entity.type
_entity.pdbx_description
1 polymer ?
#
loop_
_entity_poly.entity_id
_entity_poly.type
_entity_poly.pdbx_seq_one_letter_code
_entity_poly.pdbx_strand_id
1 'polypeptide(L)'
;MKELEFAITQSAFTSIRDGLNEELELARIALASLDAEPVSQTYNLPELIEGMEVSIDVSTCDADAGNRYFGTVTEVSELYTAKNGYILLVQDAKPNFDVNGNTPVQSPIDHGYRPECECSGCKATARICAELNNEEAEIFADGYNAAMQSFGNSEQLNSPVTPDGYTLVPVDLTPEMREAFHVANEEYESGHYDVWSPDHQWQAMLAAAPQQ
;
A
#
# COMPACT_ATOMS: atom_id res chain seq x y z
N MET A 1 -63.03 -47.61 -19.86
CA MET A 1 -63.19 -46.13 -19.98
C MET A 1 -63.06 -45.45 -18.62
N LYS A 2 -63.89 -45.79 -17.63
CA LYS A 2 -63.83 -45.19 -16.27
C LYS A 2 -62.50 -45.39 -15.52
N GLU A 3 -61.84 -46.54 -15.67
CA GLU A 3 -60.54 -46.80 -15.01
C GLU A 3 -59.40 -45.94 -15.60
N LEU A 4 -59.46 -45.62 -16.89
CA LEU A 4 -58.45 -44.81 -17.56
C LEU A 4 -58.59 -43.33 -17.17
N GLU A 5 -59.81 -42.82 -17.06
CA GLU A 5 -60.09 -41.47 -16.56
C GLU A 5 -59.68 -41.31 -15.08
N PHE A 6 -59.87 -42.34 -14.26
CA PHE A 6 -59.41 -42.34 -12.87
C PHE A 6 -57.88 -42.30 -12.77
N ALA A 7 -57.18 -43.12 -13.56
CA ALA A 7 -55.72 -43.16 -13.61
C ALA A 7 -55.10 -41.83 -14.09
N ILE A 8 -55.68 -41.21 -15.14
CA ILE A 8 -55.22 -39.90 -15.64
C ILE A 8 -55.42 -38.81 -14.58
N THR A 9 -56.54 -38.83 -13.87
CA THR A 9 -56.85 -37.85 -12.82
C THR A 9 -55.91 -38.01 -11.61
N GLN A 10 -55.62 -39.25 -11.21
CA GLN A 10 -54.73 -39.55 -10.10
C GLN A 10 -53.26 -39.20 -10.43
N SER A 11 -52.85 -39.41 -11.68
CA SER A 11 -51.54 -38.98 -12.20
C SER A 11 -51.42 -37.46 -12.19
N ALA A 12 -52.41 -36.73 -12.71
CA ALA A 12 -52.38 -35.27 -12.75
C ALA A 12 -52.35 -34.65 -11.34
N PHE A 13 -53.11 -35.21 -10.39
CA PHE A 13 -53.10 -34.75 -9.00
C PHE A 13 -51.76 -34.98 -8.31
N THR A 14 -51.08 -36.09 -8.65
CA THR A 14 -49.75 -36.40 -8.10
C THR A 14 -48.72 -35.38 -8.60
N SER A 15 -48.70 -35.08 -9.91
CA SER A 15 -47.80 -34.07 -10.46
C SER A 15 -48.02 -32.66 -9.89
N ILE A 16 -49.28 -32.28 -9.64
CA ILE A 16 -49.58 -30.97 -9.01
C ILE A 16 -49.09 -30.94 -7.56
N ARG A 17 -49.30 -32.01 -6.79
CA ARG A 17 -48.83 -32.12 -5.41
C ARG A 17 -47.31 -32.07 -5.31
N ASP A 18 -46.61 -32.76 -6.21
CA ASP A 18 -45.16 -32.83 -6.21
C ASP A 18 -44.56 -31.46 -6.55
N GLY A 19 -45.12 -30.75 -7.54
CA GLY A 19 -44.71 -29.37 -7.86
C GLY A 19 -44.95 -28.38 -6.70
N LEU A 20 -46.08 -28.48 -6.00
CA LEU A 20 -46.35 -27.67 -4.81
C LEU A 20 -45.39 -27.99 -3.65
N ASN A 21 -44.93 -29.24 -3.53
CA ASN A 21 -43.96 -29.62 -2.51
C ASN A 21 -42.57 -29.08 -2.82
N GLU A 22 -42.14 -29.11 -4.08
CA GLU A 22 -40.89 -28.49 -4.53
C GLU A 22 -40.90 -26.97 -4.31
N GLU A 23 -42.00 -26.29 -4.65
CA GLU A 23 -42.15 -24.84 -4.38
C GLU A 23 -42.15 -24.53 -2.88
N LEU A 24 -42.76 -25.38 -2.05
CA LEU A 24 -42.75 -25.23 -0.59
C LEU A 24 -41.36 -25.47 0.01
N GLU A 25 -40.59 -26.44 -0.52
CA GLU A 25 -39.21 -26.71 -0.12
C GLU A 25 -38.32 -25.51 -0.45
N LEU A 26 -38.45 -24.95 -1.66
CA LEU A 26 -37.74 -23.75 -2.10
C LEU A 26 -38.09 -22.53 -1.23
N ALA A 27 -39.38 -22.34 -0.92
CA ALA A 27 -39.82 -21.27 -0.03
C ALA A 27 -39.28 -21.42 1.39
N ARG A 28 -39.17 -22.66 1.90
CA ARG A 28 -38.55 -22.93 3.21
C ARG A 28 -37.05 -22.64 3.22
N ILE A 29 -36.33 -23.00 2.16
CA ILE A 29 -34.91 -22.68 2.02
C ILE A 29 -34.71 -21.16 1.92
N ALA A 30 -35.55 -20.48 1.15
CA ALA A 30 -35.51 -19.02 1.03
C ALA A 30 -35.80 -18.34 2.38
N LEU A 31 -36.78 -18.81 3.15
CA LEU A 31 -37.05 -18.29 4.49
C LEU A 31 -35.89 -18.54 5.46
N ALA A 32 -35.33 -19.76 5.48
CA ALA A 32 -34.20 -20.11 6.32
C ALA A 32 -32.94 -19.29 5.99
N SER A 33 -32.78 -18.87 4.74
CA SER A 33 -31.71 -17.97 4.29
C SER A 33 -31.92 -16.52 4.76
N LEU A 34 -33.18 -16.09 4.92
CA LEU A 34 -33.54 -14.75 5.44
C LEU A 34 -33.47 -14.69 6.97
N ASP A 35 -33.77 -15.79 7.65
CA ASP A 35 -33.70 -15.93 9.12
C ASP A 35 -32.30 -16.36 9.60
N ALA A 36 -31.38 -16.67 8.68
CA ALA A 36 -29.98 -16.84 9.02
C ALA A 36 -29.45 -15.48 9.50
N GLU A 37 -29.20 -15.35 10.81
CA GLU A 37 -28.42 -14.24 11.33
C GLU A 37 -27.13 -14.16 10.50
N PRO A 38 -26.72 -12.98 9.99
CA PRO A 38 -25.43 -12.87 9.33
C PRO A 38 -24.42 -13.47 10.30
N VAL A 39 -23.57 -14.37 9.82
CA VAL A 39 -22.44 -14.88 10.59
C VAL A 39 -21.54 -13.69 10.83
N SER A 40 -21.87 -12.89 11.84
CA SER A 40 -21.01 -11.86 12.38
C SER A 40 -19.96 -12.63 13.16
N GLN A 41 -18.94 -13.11 12.44
CA GLN A 41 -17.65 -13.25 13.06
C GLN A 41 -17.29 -11.85 13.53
N THR A 42 -17.62 -11.57 14.78
CA THR A 42 -17.20 -10.37 15.49
C THR A 42 -15.73 -10.57 15.83
N TYR A 43 -14.89 -10.62 14.80
CA TYR A 43 -13.48 -10.39 15.00
C TYR A 43 -13.37 -8.95 15.49
N ASN A 44 -12.81 -8.76 16.68
CA ASN A 44 -12.44 -7.45 17.14
C ASN A 44 -11.34 -6.96 16.19
N LEU A 45 -11.70 -6.14 15.21
CA LEU A 45 -10.76 -5.54 14.26
C LEU A 45 -9.51 -4.96 14.95
N PRO A 46 -9.58 -4.38 16.17
CA PRO A 46 -8.39 -4.00 16.93
C PRO A 46 -7.39 -5.13 17.17
N GLU A 47 -7.83 -6.33 17.57
CA GLU A 47 -6.95 -7.47 17.89
C GLU A 47 -6.22 -8.00 16.65
N LEU A 48 -6.86 -7.90 15.48
CA LEU A 48 -6.28 -8.38 14.22
C LEU A 48 -5.23 -7.43 13.64
N ILE A 49 -5.32 -6.13 13.92
CA ILE A 49 -4.48 -5.12 13.28
C ILE A 49 -3.37 -4.59 14.19
N GLU A 50 -3.45 -4.83 15.50
CA GLU A 50 -2.32 -4.57 16.42
C GLU A 50 -1.10 -5.44 16.03
N GLY A 51 0.07 -4.82 15.94
CA GLY A 51 1.29 -5.49 15.52
C GLY A 51 1.49 -5.62 14.00
N MET A 52 0.53 -5.16 13.18
CA MET A 52 0.73 -5.10 11.72
C MET A 52 1.71 -3.98 11.35
N GLU A 53 2.63 -4.26 10.42
CA GLU A 53 3.47 -3.24 9.81
C GLU A 53 2.67 -2.53 8.72
N VAL A 54 2.57 -1.20 8.84
CA VAL A 54 1.83 -0.36 7.89
C VAL A 54 2.79 0.65 7.27
N SER A 55 2.65 0.84 5.95
CA SER A 55 3.28 1.93 5.24
C SER A 55 2.27 3.07 5.10
N ILE A 56 2.56 4.23 5.66
CA ILE A 56 1.70 5.41 5.52
C ILE A 56 2.39 6.38 4.56
N ASP A 57 1.68 6.74 3.49
CA ASP A 57 2.07 7.83 2.60
C ASP A 57 1.60 9.15 3.24
N VAL A 58 2.52 9.79 3.97
CA VAL A 58 2.26 11.07 4.62
C VAL A 58 2.65 12.17 3.64
N SER A 59 1.79 12.45 2.66
CA SER A 59 1.95 13.64 1.83
C SER A 59 1.56 14.87 2.63
N THR A 60 2.46 15.36 3.48
CA THR A 60 2.39 16.71 4.01
C THR A 60 3.09 17.65 3.05
N CYS A 61 2.41 18.74 2.70
CA CYS A 61 2.82 19.71 1.69
C CYS A 61 4.31 20.09 1.81
N ASP A 62 4.98 20.06 0.66
CA ASP A 62 6.29 20.61 0.28
C ASP A 62 7.59 20.04 0.91
N ALA A 63 7.63 19.59 2.17
CA ALA A 63 8.87 19.04 2.75
C ALA A 63 8.93 17.50 2.77
N ASP A 64 7.77 16.85 2.84
CA ASP A 64 7.65 15.39 3.00
C ASP A 64 6.76 14.75 1.93
N ALA A 65 6.44 15.49 0.86
CA ALA A 65 5.61 14.98 -0.22
C ALA A 65 6.27 13.76 -0.89
N GLY A 66 5.67 12.58 -0.72
CA GLY A 66 6.17 11.30 -1.26
C GLY A 66 7.01 10.48 -0.28
N ASN A 67 7.18 10.95 0.96
CA ASN A 67 7.93 10.24 1.99
C ASN A 67 7.04 9.18 2.66
N ARG A 68 7.25 7.91 2.28
CA ARG A 68 6.62 6.76 2.97
C ARG A 68 7.31 6.50 4.30
N TYR A 69 6.51 6.48 5.36
CA TYR A 69 6.94 6.09 6.69
C TYR A 69 6.47 4.67 6.99
N PHE A 70 7.35 3.88 7.59
CA PHE A 70 7.06 2.51 8.03
C PHE A 70 7.02 2.47 9.54
N GLY A 71 6.03 1.79 10.08
CA GLY A 71 5.99 1.48 11.50
C GLY A 71 4.99 0.39 11.80
N THR A 72 5.08 -0.13 13.01
CA THR A 72 4.16 -1.14 13.51
C THR A 72 3.00 -0.43 14.20
N VAL A 73 1.77 -0.87 13.93
CA VAL A 73 0.59 -0.43 14.69
C VAL A 73 0.75 -0.90 16.12
N THR A 74 0.93 0.04 17.04
CA THR A 74 1.11 -0.25 18.47
C THR A 74 -0.19 -0.16 19.23
N GLU A 75 -1.15 0.62 18.73
CA GLU A 75 -2.45 0.77 19.35
C GLU A 75 -3.49 1.09 18.29
N VAL A 76 -4.70 0.61 18.51
CA VAL A 76 -5.87 0.86 17.68
C VAL A 76 -6.91 1.51 18.56
N SER A 77 -7.39 2.69 18.18
CA SER A 77 -8.45 3.38 18.92
C SER A 77 -9.66 3.59 18.04
N GLU A 78 -10.85 3.58 18.63
CA GLU A 78 -12.09 3.89 17.91
C GLU A 78 -12.21 5.39 17.65
N LEU A 79 -12.51 5.74 16.41
CA LEU A 79 -12.79 7.11 15.99
C LEU A 79 -13.92 7.10 14.97
N TYR A 80 -15.14 7.36 15.44
CA TYR A 80 -16.36 7.32 14.61
C TYR A 80 -16.35 8.28 13.42
N THR A 81 -15.50 9.31 13.44
CA THR A 81 -15.33 10.25 12.32
C THR A 81 -14.38 9.72 11.24
N ALA A 82 -13.60 8.68 11.53
CA ALA A 82 -12.76 8.03 10.53
C ALA A 82 -13.63 7.16 9.61
N LYS A 83 -13.24 7.05 8.33
CA LYS A 83 -14.00 6.31 7.30
C LYS A 83 -14.36 4.88 7.73
N ASN A 84 -13.45 4.23 8.47
CA ASN A 84 -13.61 2.85 8.93
C ASN A 84 -13.88 2.75 10.44
N GLY A 85 -14.12 3.87 11.14
CA GLY A 85 -14.39 3.89 12.58
C GLY A 85 -13.18 3.70 13.49
N TYR A 86 -11.97 3.55 12.95
CA TYR A 86 -10.73 3.35 13.72
C TYR A 86 -9.64 4.33 13.31
N ILE A 87 -8.77 4.66 14.27
CA ILE A 87 -7.48 5.31 14.08
C ILE A 87 -6.37 4.34 14.51
N LEU A 88 -5.32 4.27 13.72
CA LEU A 88 -4.14 3.45 14.00
C LEU A 88 -3.05 4.35 14.55
N LEU A 89 -2.54 4.02 15.73
CA LEU A 89 -1.41 4.69 16.34
C LEU A 89 -0.15 3.89 16.01
N VAL A 90 0.78 4.55 15.34
CA VAL A 90 2.06 3.99 14.94
C VAL A 90 3.15 4.74 15.70
N GLN A 91 3.85 4.06 16.61
CA GLN A 91 5.00 4.62 17.31
C GLN A 91 6.29 4.41 16.50
N ASP A 92 7.22 5.34 16.66
CA ASP A 92 8.58 5.28 16.09
C ASP A 92 8.63 5.01 14.58
N ALA A 93 7.70 5.61 13.83
CA ALA A 93 7.65 5.46 12.38
C ALA A 93 8.96 5.95 11.73
N LYS A 94 9.62 5.08 10.97
CA LYS A 94 10.90 5.36 10.32
C LYS A 94 10.68 5.74 8.85
N PRO A 95 11.39 6.76 8.35
CA PRO A 95 11.40 7.05 6.92
C PRO A 95 11.98 5.86 6.15
N ASN A 96 11.40 5.55 4.99
CA ASN A 96 11.90 4.49 4.10
C ASN A 96 12.93 4.99 3.07
N PHE A 97 13.56 6.12 3.35
CA PHE A 97 14.50 6.79 2.46
C PHE A 97 15.69 7.26 3.28
N ASP A 98 16.88 7.26 2.66
CA ASP A 98 18.06 7.86 3.28
C ASP A 98 17.88 9.38 3.31
N VAL A 99 17.89 9.97 4.51
CA VAL A 99 17.86 11.42 4.71
C VAL A 99 19.09 12.12 4.08
N ASN A 100 20.12 11.37 3.70
CA ASN A 100 21.35 11.86 3.06
C ASN A 100 21.43 11.59 1.56
N GLY A 101 20.37 11.10 0.92
CA GLY A 101 20.29 10.99 -0.53
C GLY A 101 21.18 9.89 -1.12
N ASN A 102 20.68 8.66 -1.12
CA ASN A 102 20.65 7.88 -2.35
C ASN A 102 19.71 6.69 -2.20
N THR A 103 18.73 6.63 -3.11
CA THR A 103 17.75 5.57 -3.34
C THR A 103 16.72 5.32 -2.22
N PRO A 104 15.43 5.19 -2.56
CA PRO A 104 14.46 4.62 -1.64
C PRO A 104 15.00 3.24 -1.24
N VAL A 105 15.14 2.97 0.06
CA VAL A 105 15.29 1.59 0.49
C VAL A 105 14.00 0.94 0.03
N GLN A 106 14.03 0.06 -0.98
CA GLN A 106 12.83 -0.68 -1.36
C GLN A 106 12.31 -1.32 -0.09
N SER A 107 11.08 -0.96 0.28
CA SER A 107 10.38 -1.69 1.34
C SER A 107 10.45 -3.17 0.94
N PRO A 108 10.74 -4.09 1.87
CA PRO A 108 10.74 -5.53 1.60
C PRO A 108 9.40 -6.13 1.17
N ILE A 109 8.51 -5.36 0.54
CA ILE A 109 7.16 -5.75 0.19
C ILE A 109 6.80 -5.25 -1.22
N ASP A 110 7.56 -5.69 -2.21
CA ASP A 110 7.22 -5.55 -3.64
C ASP A 110 6.76 -6.90 -4.26
N HIS A 111 6.77 -7.98 -3.48
CA HIS A 111 6.72 -9.34 -4.00
C HIS A 111 5.44 -10.14 -3.66
N GLY A 112 4.40 -9.50 -3.12
CA GLY A 112 3.17 -10.17 -2.68
C GLY A 112 3.39 -11.14 -1.50
N TYR A 113 2.35 -11.89 -1.14
CA TYR A 113 2.40 -12.92 -0.11
C TYR A 113 3.14 -14.16 -0.63
N ARG A 114 4.16 -14.59 0.12
CA ARG A 114 4.92 -15.80 -0.14
C ARG A 114 4.97 -16.63 1.14
N PRO A 115 4.44 -17.88 1.13
CA PRO A 115 4.36 -18.71 2.33
C PRO A 115 5.71 -18.95 3.03
N GLU A 116 6.78 -19.01 2.25
CA GLU A 116 8.15 -19.28 2.73
C GLU A 116 8.94 -17.99 3.05
N CYS A 117 8.32 -16.80 2.96
CA CYS A 117 9.02 -15.54 3.13
C CYS A 117 9.09 -15.12 4.61
N GLU A 118 10.28 -14.72 5.05
CA GLU A 118 10.54 -14.36 6.43
C GLU A 118 10.24 -12.88 6.76
N CYS A 119 9.75 -12.08 5.81
CA CYS A 119 9.42 -10.68 6.06
C CYS A 119 8.21 -10.56 7.02
N SER A 120 8.15 -9.44 7.75
CA SER A 120 7.06 -9.13 8.69
C SER A 120 5.68 -9.22 8.03
N GLY A 121 5.55 -8.68 6.81
CA GLY A 121 4.31 -8.73 6.02
C GLY A 121 3.84 -10.16 5.71
N CYS A 122 4.71 -11.03 5.22
CA CYS A 122 4.33 -12.42 4.92
C CYS A 122 4.04 -13.22 6.20
N LYS A 123 4.78 -12.99 7.29
CA LYS A 123 4.52 -13.63 8.59
C LYS A 123 3.17 -13.20 9.18
N ALA A 124 2.78 -11.94 9.03
CA ALA A 124 1.48 -11.43 9.47
C ALA A 124 0.35 -12.02 8.62
N THR A 125 0.47 -11.98 7.29
CA THR A 125 -0.49 -12.61 6.37
C THR A 125 -0.67 -14.10 6.65
N ALA A 126 0.42 -14.82 6.93
CA ALA A 126 0.35 -16.24 7.29
C ALA A 126 -0.43 -16.50 8.59
N ARG A 127 -0.31 -15.62 9.59
CA ARG A 127 -1.10 -15.71 10.84
C ARG A 127 -2.58 -15.48 10.58
N ILE A 128 -2.91 -14.46 9.78
CA ILE A 128 -4.29 -14.14 9.41
C ILE A 128 -4.91 -15.30 8.63
N CYS A 129 -4.21 -15.80 7.60
CA CYS A 129 -4.69 -16.94 6.81
C CYS A 129 -4.87 -18.22 7.65
N ALA A 130 -4.13 -18.39 8.75
CA ALA A 130 -4.28 -19.55 9.64
C ALA A 130 -5.53 -19.47 10.54
N GLU A 131 -6.09 -18.27 10.73
CA GLU A 131 -7.31 -18.03 11.52
C GLU A 131 -8.58 -18.01 10.66
N LEU A 132 -8.43 -17.86 9.34
CA LEU A 132 -9.51 -17.89 8.36
C LEU A 132 -9.84 -19.31 7.91
N ASN A 133 -11.06 -19.48 7.39
CA ASN A 133 -11.36 -20.71 6.65
C ASN A 133 -10.63 -20.73 5.29
N ASN A 134 -10.52 -21.90 4.66
CA ASN A 134 -9.73 -22.06 3.43
C ASN A 134 -10.14 -21.10 2.29
N GLU A 135 -11.44 -20.83 2.14
CA GLU A 135 -11.96 -19.94 1.09
C GLU A 135 -11.62 -18.47 1.39
N GLU A 136 -11.80 -18.05 2.65
CA GLU A 136 -11.46 -16.70 3.13
C GLU A 136 -9.94 -16.44 3.09
N ALA A 137 -9.14 -17.44 3.44
CA ALA A 137 -7.68 -17.36 3.41
C ALA A 137 -7.15 -17.17 1.98
N GLU A 138 -7.74 -17.86 1.00
CA GLU A 138 -7.43 -17.67 -0.42
C GLU A 138 -7.81 -16.27 -0.89
N ILE A 139 -9.03 -15.81 -0.59
CA ILE A 139 -9.50 -14.46 -0.94
C ILE A 139 -8.59 -13.38 -0.35
N PHE A 140 -8.17 -13.54 0.91
CA PHE A 140 -7.28 -12.60 1.59
C PHE A 140 -5.89 -12.56 0.93
N ALA A 141 -5.30 -13.73 0.65
CA ALA A 141 -3.99 -13.82 0.01
C ALA A 141 -4.00 -13.24 -1.42
N ASP A 142 -5.05 -13.51 -2.20
CA ASP A 142 -5.23 -12.98 -3.54
C ASP A 142 -5.43 -11.46 -3.54
N GLY A 143 -6.24 -10.94 -2.60
CA GLY A 143 -6.42 -9.50 -2.41
C GLY A 143 -5.12 -8.79 -2.04
N TYR A 144 -4.33 -9.38 -1.15
CA TYR A 144 -3.01 -8.87 -0.79
C TYR A 144 -2.05 -8.86 -1.98
N ASN A 145 -2.02 -9.94 -2.77
CA ASN A 145 -1.19 -10.05 -3.97
C ASN A 145 -1.57 -9.01 -5.03
N ALA A 146 -2.87 -8.82 -5.27
CA ALA A 146 -3.38 -7.84 -6.22
C ALA A 146 -3.03 -6.40 -5.80
N ALA A 147 -3.15 -6.09 -4.51
CA ALA A 147 -2.75 -4.79 -3.98
C ALA A 147 -1.25 -4.55 -4.21
N MET A 148 -0.40 -5.54 -3.91
CA MET A 148 1.05 -5.43 -4.12
C MET A 148 1.45 -5.28 -5.59
N GLN A 149 0.76 -5.97 -6.50
CA GLN A 149 0.94 -5.75 -7.94
C GLN A 149 0.53 -4.35 -8.38
N SER A 150 -0.45 -3.72 -7.73
CA SER A 150 -0.82 -2.32 -7.99
C SER A 150 0.25 -1.33 -7.51
N PHE A 151 0.97 -1.64 -6.42
CA PHE A 151 2.06 -0.80 -5.93
C PHE A 151 3.35 -0.97 -6.75
N GLY A 152 3.67 -2.19 -7.19
CA GLY A 152 4.85 -2.50 -8.00
C GLY A 152 4.86 -1.92 -9.42
N ASN A 153 3.71 -1.50 -9.93
CA ASN A 153 3.59 -0.84 -11.25
C ASN A 153 3.62 0.70 -11.18
N SER A 154 3.87 1.29 -10.00
CA SER A 154 3.96 2.74 -9.87
C SER A 154 5.36 3.21 -10.26
N GLU A 155 5.45 4.04 -11.29
CA GLU A 155 6.64 4.85 -11.64
C GLU A 155 7.14 5.75 -10.46
N GLN A 156 6.43 5.73 -9.33
CA GLN A 156 6.72 6.42 -8.07
C GLN A 156 7.83 5.77 -7.24
N LEU A 157 8.40 4.63 -7.65
CA LEU A 157 9.53 3.99 -6.97
C LEU A 157 10.91 4.44 -7.50
N ASN A 158 10.94 5.25 -8.55
CA ASN A 158 12.18 5.88 -8.99
C ASN A 158 12.44 7.13 -8.14
N SER A 159 13.68 7.31 -7.68
CA SER A 159 14.14 8.55 -7.05
C SER A 159 13.63 9.78 -7.81
N PRO A 160 13.27 10.88 -7.13
CA PRO A 160 12.70 12.05 -7.79
C PRO A 160 13.61 12.49 -8.95
N VAL A 161 13.04 12.55 -10.14
CA VAL A 161 13.74 13.06 -11.33
C VAL A 161 14.10 14.52 -11.06
N THR A 162 15.38 14.87 -11.21
CA THR A 162 15.83 16.27 -11.12
C THR A 162 15.04 17.10 -12.12
N PRO A 163 14.29 18.13 -11.70
CA PRO A 163 13.49 18.92 -12.62
C PRO A 163 14.33 19.65 -13.66
N ASP A 164 13.74 19.93 -14.83
CA ASP A 164 14.39 20.72 -15.87
C ASP A 164 14.86 22.08 -15.33
N GLY A 165 16.13 22.40 -15.56
CA GLY A 165 16.77 23.63 -15.07
C GLY A 165 17.40 23.52 -13.68
N TYR A 166 17.34 22.36 -13.03
CA TYR A 166 18.01 22.07 -11.76
C TYR A 166 19.18 21.10 -11.97
N THR A 167 20.20 21.18 -11.11
CA THR A 167 21.33 20.24 -11.08
C THR A 167 21.53 19.72 -9.65
N LEU A 168 21.91 18.46 -9.50
CA LEU A 168 22.23 17.90 -8.19
C LEU A 168 23.61 18.39 -7.75
N VAL A 169 23.68 18.95 -6.56
CA VAL A 169 24.90 19.43 -5.91
C VAL A 169 24.93 18.89 -4.48
N PRO A 170 26.10 18.49 -3.96
CA PRO A 170 26.22 18.09 -2.56
C PRO A 170 25.70 19.17 -1.61
N VAL A 171 25.01 18.74 -0.55
CA VAL A 171 24.56 19.64 0.52
C VAL A 171 25.76 20.29 1.21
N ASP A 172 26.81 19.50 1.47
CA ASP A 172 28.07 19.98 2.03
C ASP A 172 29.11 20.19 0.92
N LEU A 173 29.77 21.35 0.95
CA LEU A 173 30.83 21.69 -0.01
C LEU A 173 32.03 20.75 0.07
N THR A 174 32.32 20.09 -1.05
CA THR A 174 33.52 19.27 -1.18
C THR A 174 34.80 20.13 -1.18
N PRO A 175 35.97 19.55 -0.85
CA PRO A 175 37.25 20.24 -0.98
C PRO A 175 37.47 20.83 -2.38
N GLU A 176 37.08 20.13 -3.43
CA GLU A 176 37.26 20.53 -4.83
C GLU A 176 36.37 21.73 -5.18
N MET A 177 35.12 21.73 -4.74
CA MET A 177 34.23 22.88 -4.89
C MET A 177 34.75 24.11 -4.15
N ARG A 178 35.31 23.92 -2.95
CA ARG A 178 35.92 25.01 -2.16
C ARG A 178 37.16 25.58 -2.85
N GLU A 179 38.01 24.71 -3.40
CA GLU A 179 39.19 25.14 -4.15
C GLU A 179 38.79 25.91 -5.42
N ALA A 180 37.78 25.42 -6.15
CA ALA A 180 37.27 26.09 -7.34
C ALA A 180 36.75 27.52 -7.03
N PHE A 181 36.10 27.71 -5.89
CA PHE A 181 35.72 29.04 -5.41
C PHE A 181 36.95 29.94 -5.19
N HIS A 182 38.00 29.42 -4.52
CA HIS A 182 39.20 30.20 -4.24
C HIS A 182 39.94 30.63 -5.51
N VAL A 183 40.09 29.71 -6.46
CA VAL A 183 40.69 30.01 -7.78
C VAL A 183 39.88 31.07 -8.52
N ALA A 184 38.56 30.91 -8.58
CA ALA A 184 37.68 31.87 -9.24
C ALA A 184 37.71 33.26 -8.57
N ASN A 185 37.87 33.31 -7.24
CA ASN A 185 38.00 34.56 -6.51
C ASN A 185 39.35 35.25 -6.79
N GLU A 186 40.45 34.49 -6.84
CA GLU A 186 41.77 35.02 -7.21
C GLU A 186 41.78 35.56 -8.65
N GLU A 187 41.14 34.87 -9.60
CA GLU A 187 41.01 35.34 -10.98
C GLU A 187 40.27 36.68 -11.06
N TYR A 188 39.18 36.85 -10.31
CA TYR A 188 38.47 38.13 -10.21
C TYR A 188 39.35 39.23 -9.60
N GLU A 189 40.03 38.95 -8.49
CA GLU A 189 40.91 39.90 -7.81
C GLU A 189 42.14 40.29 -8.65
N SER A 190 42.58 39.41 -9.55
CA SER A 190 43.71 39.66 -10.45
C SER A 190 43.44 40.70 -11.56
N GLY A 191 42.21 41.24 -11.64
CA GLY A 191 41.85 42.30 -12.57
C GLY A 191 41.42 41.84 -13.96
N HIS A 192 40.99 40.58 -14.10
CA HIS A 192 40.37 40.09 -15.33
C HIS A 192 38.96 40.67 -15.46
N TYR A 193 38.84 41.80 -16.18
CA TYR A 193 37.59 42.57 -16.35
C TYR A 193 36.45 41.82 -17.04
N ASP A 194 36.72 40.69 -17.69
CA ASP A 194 35.72 39.88 -18.40
C ASP A 194 35.01 38.86 -17.49
N VAL A 195 35.37 38.80 -16.21
CA VAL A 195 34.91 37.80 -15.26
C VAL A 195 34.08 38.46 -14.16
N TRP A 196 32.80 38.11 -14.05
CA TRP A 196 31.89 38.72 -13.08
C TRP A 196 31.73 37.86 -11.83
N SER A 197 32.03 38.42 -10.67
CA SER A 197 31.64 37.88 -9.36
C SER A 197 30.24 38.39 -9.01
N PRO A 198 29.31 37.55 -8.50
CA PRO A 198 29.53 36.20 -7.96
C PRO A 198 29.32 35.05 -8.96
N ASP A 199 28.86 35.31 -10.18
CA ASP A 199 28.43 34.24 -11.11
C ASP A 199 29.58 33.31 -11.54
N HIS A 200 30.79 33.86 -11.75
CA HIS A 200 31.98 33.07 -12.07
C HIS A 200 32.33 32.07 -10.96
N GLN A 201 32.26 32.52 -9.71
CA GLN A 201 32.55 31.70 -8.54
C GLN A 201 31.53 30.57 -8.42
N TRP A 202 30.25 30.90 -8.60
CA TRP A 202 29.16 29.93 -8.60
C TRP A 202 29.30 28.89 -9.73
N GLN A 203 29.59 29.32 -10.95
CA GLN A 203 29.81 28.43 -12.11
C GLN A 203 31.01 27.50 -11.88
N ALA A 204 32.11 28.01 -11.33
CA ALA A 204 33.29 27.21 -11.00
C ALA A 204 32.97 26.12 -9.95
N MET A 205 32.21 26.49 -8.91
CA MET A 205 31.77 25.54 -7.89
C MET A 205 30.83 24.47 -8.46
N LEU A 206 29.88 24.84 -9.33
CA LEU A 206 29.00 23.89 -10.02
C LEU A 206 29.77 22.93 -10.94
N ALA A 207 30.79 23.43 -11.65
CA ALA A 207 31.63 22.61 -12.52
C ALA A 207 32.51 21.62 -11.73
N ALA A 208 32.92 21.99 -10.52
CA ALA A 208 33.69 21.14 -9.61
C ALA A 208 32.82 20.19 -8.77
N ALA A 209 31.50 20.34 -8.81
CA ALA A 209 30.59 19.46 -8.10
C ALA A 209 30.66 18.03 -8.66
N PRO A 210 30.66 17.00 -7.80
CA PRO A 210 30.63 15.61 -8.26
C PRO A 210 29.35 15.33 -9.05
N GLN A 211 29.52 14.83 -10.27
CA GLN A 211 28.43 14.41 -11.15
C GLN A 211 28.08 12.94 -10.85
N GLN A 212 26.79 12.60 -10.86
CA GLN A 212 26.31 11.22 -10.70
C GLN A 212 26.39 10.42 -12.01
#